data_AF-A0A1Q3KU75-F1
#
_entry.id   AF-A0A1Q3KU75-F1
#
_cell.length_a   1.000
_cell.length_b   1.000
_cell.length_c   1.000
_cell.angle_alpha   90.00
_cell.angle_beta   90.00
_cell.angle_gamma   90.00
#
_symmetry.space_group_name_H-M   'P 1'
#
loop_
_entity.id
_entity.type
_entity.pdbx_description
1 polymer ?
#
loop_
_entity_poly.entity_id
_entity_poly.type
_entity_poly.pdbx_seq_one_letter_code
_entity_poly.pdbx_strand_id
1 'polypeptide(L)'
;MAKKTIYRKKSPKSRPHFLAVPAYLGDRHFPAQTELVQYTEESSQNQKVDINSDLTGTFEDSKNNWLITKGLSDEGFINKICRSIGLHGFDIRDLLTDQQVVKVAIYKEVAFVIVSGFRLTDKSELDEIKLAFALGRNYLISFQENEDPIFEEVKKAISENMLQVRSKPIRLQAPKYAAQSRHKALVVI
;
A
#
# COMPACT_ATOMS: atom_id res chain seq x y z
N MET A 1 32.40 -35.69 -18.96
CA MET A 1 30.95 -35.72 -19.28
C MET A 1 30.27 -34.55 -18.57
N ALA A 2 29.90 -33.50 -19.30
CA ALA A 2 29.32 -32.27 -18.72
C ALA A 2 27.78 -32.36 -18.74
N LYS A 3 27.15 -32.26 -17.55
CA LYS A 3 25.69 -32.19 -17.42
C LYS A 3 25.20 -30.83 -17.90
N LYS A 4 24.51 -30.79 -19.05
CA LYS A 4 23.78 -29.60 -19.51
C LYS A 4 22.53 -29.43 -18.65
N THR A 5 22.50 -28.41 -17.82
CA THR A 5 21.30 -27.98 -17.09
C THR A 5 20.34 -27.34 -18.08
N ILE A 6 19.21 -27.99 -18.37
CA ILE A 6 18.16 -27.46 -19.25
C ILE A 6 17.38 -26.41 -18.45
N TYR A 7 17.67 -25.13 -18.67
CA TYR A 7 16.87 -24.03 -18.12
C TYR A 7 15.54 -23.99 -18.87
N ARG A 8 14.49 -24.56 -18.28
CA ARG A 8 13.13 -24.56 -18.86
C ARG A 8 12.54 -23.16 -18.72
N LYS A 9 12.67 -22.34 -19.78
CA LYS A 9 11.99 -21.04 -19.88
C LYS A 9 10.47 -21.30 -19.86
N LYS A 10 9.79 -20.97 -18.76
CA LYS A 10 8.32 -21.00 -18.72
C LYS A 10 7.81 -19.95 -19.71
N SER A 11 7.02 -20.39 -20.69
CA SER A 11 6.32 -19.48 -21.62
C SER A 11 5.31 -18.64 -20.83
N PRO A 12 5.21 -17.32 -21.05
CA PRO A 12 4.13 -16.54 -20.46
C PRO A 12 2.81 -17.08 -21.03
N LYS A 13 1.90 -17.54 -20.17
CA LYS A 13 0.54 -17.88 -20.60
C LYS A 13 -0.11 -16.57 -21.06
N SER A 14 -0.25 -16.41 -22.37
CA SER A 14 -1.02 -15.31 -22.96
C SER A 14 -2.45 -15.37 -22.43
N ARG A 15 -2.81 -14.42 -21.56
CA ARG A 15 -4.19 -14.21 -21.08
C ARG A 15 -4.75 -13.00 -21.84
N PRO A 16 -5.74 -13.17 -22.74
CA PRO A 16 -6.35 -12.05 -23.47
C PRO A 16 -7.04 -11.01 -22.57
N HIS A 17 -7.27 -11.36 -21.29
CA HIS A 17 -7.80 -10.47 -20.24
C HIS A 17 -6.75 -9.75 -19.39
N PHE A 18 -5.46 -9.85 -19.72
CA PHE A 18 -4.38 -9.17 -18.98
C PHE A 18 -4.61 -7.66 -18.78
N LEU A 19 -5.42 -7.04 -19.66
CA LEU A 19 -5.73 -5.62 -19.58
C LEU A 19 -6.98 -5.26 -18.76
N ALA A 20 -7.85 -6.23 -18.48
CA ALA A 20 -9.17 -5.97 -17.90
C ALA A 20 -9.21 -6.13 -16.37
N VAL A 21 -8.55 -7.16 -15.84
CA VAL A 21 -8.52 -7.46 -14.41
C VAL A 21 -7.05 -7.43 -13.95
N PRO A 22 -6.68 -6.55 -13.00
CA PRO A 22 -5.37 -6.59 -12.38
C PRO A 22 -5.12 -7.96 -11.75
N ALA A 23 -3.96 -8.55 -12.04
CA ALA A 23 -3.56 -9.84 -11.49
C ALA A 23 -2.24 -9.71 -10.74
N TYR A 24 -2.08 -10.48 -9.67
CA TYR A 24 -0.87 -10.54 -8.86
C TYR A 24 0.14 -11.44 -9.58
N LEU A 25 1.28 -10.86 -9.90
CA LEU A 25 2.35 -11.53 -10.66
C LEU A 25 3.58 -11.82 -9.79
N GLY A 26 3.61 -11.34 -8.54
CA GLY A 26 4.69 -11.60 -7.61
C GLY A 26 4.75 -13.06 -7.14
N ASP A 27 5.85 -13.41 -6.48
CA ASP A 27 6.14 -14.76 -5.99
C ASP A 27 5.75 -14.98 -4.51
N ARG A 28 5.32 -13.93 -3.82
CA ARG A 28 4.97 -13.92 -2.39
C ARG A 28 3.48 -14.12 -2.16
N HIS A 29 3.08 -15.37 -1.92
CA HIS A 29 1.69 -15.72 -1.63
C HIS A 29 1.41 -15.76 -0.12
N PHE A 30 1.10 -14.60 0.46
CA PHE A 30 0.63 -14.48 1.83
C PHE A 30 -0.88 -14.18 1.87
N PRO A 31 -1.64 -14.77 2.81
CA PRO A 31 -3.03 -14.41 3.04
C PRO A 31 -3.16 -12.91 3.29
N ALA A 32 -4.13 -12.27 2.63
CA ALA A 32 -4.40 -10.86 2.86
C ALA A 32 -4.87 -10.65 4.32
N GLN A 33 -4.26 -9.67 4.99
CA GLN A 33 -4.63 -9.27 6.34
C GLN A 33 -4.83 -7.77 6.39
N THR A 34 -5.86 -7.34 7.11
CA THR A 34 -6.15 -5.93 7.33
C THR A 34 -6.28 -5.58 8.80
N GLU A 35 -5.61 -4.50 9.17
CA GLU A 35 -5.71 -3.85 10.48
C GLU A 35 -6.07 -2.38 10.26
N LEU A 36 -7.08 -1.90 10.97
CA LEU A 36 -7.46 -0.50 10.99
C LEU A 36 -7.02 0.13 12.30
N VAL A 37 -6.18 1.15 12.19
CA VAL A 37 -5.76 2.04 13.26
C VAL A 37 -6.51 3.35 13.11
N GLN A 38 -7.34 3.70 14.08
CA GLN A 38 -8.06 4.98 14.09
C GLN A 38 -7.63 5.80 15.29
N TYR A 39 -7.39 7.08 15.08
CA TYR A 39 -6.95 7.95 16.16
C TYR A 39 -7.38 9.40 15.99
N THR A 40 -7.48 10.06 17.13
CA THR A 40 -7.62 11.50 17.33
C THR A 40 -6.39 11.99 18.08
N GLU A 41 -6.35 13.26 18.48
CA GLU A 41 -5.29 13.76 19.37
C GLU A 41 -5.33 13.06 20.74
N GLU A 42 -6.52 12.74 21.24
CA GLU A 42 -6.75 12.24 22.60
C GLU A 42 -6.73 10.72 22.69
N SER A 43 -7.25 10.02 21.68
CA SER A 43 -7.49 8.57 21.73
C SER A 43 -7.04 7.85 20.46
N SER A 44 -6.76 6.55 20.59
CA SER A 44 -6.47 5.65 19.48
C SER A 44 -7.08 4.28 19.72
N GLN A 45 -7.51 3.61 18.65
CA GLN A 45 -8.01 2.24 18.66
C GLN A 45 -7.47 1.46 17.47
N ASN A 46 -7.21 0.17 17.67
CA ASN A 46 -6.81 -0.74 16.61
C ASN A 46 -7.81 -1.90 16.55
N GLN A 47 -8.22 -2.27 15.34
CA GLN A 47 -9.10 -3.42 15.11
C GLN A 47 -8.67 -4.19 13.88
N LYS A 48 -8.81 -5.52 13.93
CA LYS A 48 -8.69 -6.35 12.74
C LYS A 48 -9.95 -6.18 11.90
N VAL A 49 -9.76 -6.00 10.60
CA VAL A 49 -10.85 -5.88 9.63
C VAL A 49 -10.85 -7.14 8.77
N ASP A 50 -12.03 -7.74 8.57
CA ASP A 50 -12.19 -8.89 7.69
C ASP A 50 -12.10 -8.43 6.23
N ILE A 51 -11.32 -9.15 5.42
CA ILE A 51 -11.18 -8.91 3.98
C ILE A 51 -12.51 -8.97 3.22
N ASN A 52 -13.47 -9.73 3.73
CA ASN A 52 -14.79 -9.89 3.12
C ASN A 52 -15.77 -8.79 3.53
N SER A 53 -15.45 -8.02 4.57
CA SER A 53 -16.32 -6.96 5.05
C SER A 53 -16.44 -5.82 4.03
N ASP A 54 -17.55 -5.09 4.11
CA ASP A 54 -17.65 -3.83 3.38
C ASP A 54 -16.83 -2.77 4.13
N LEU A 55 -15.94 -2.11 3.40
CA LEU A 55 -15.12 -1.02 3.95
C LEU A 55 -15.89 0.30 4.00
N THR A 56 -17.09 0.34 3.40
CA THR A 56 -17.98 1.50 3.49
C THR A 56 -18.38 1.75 4.94
N GLY A 57 -18.13 2.97 5.42
CA GLY A 57 -18.46 3.35 6.80
C GLY A 57 -17.45 2.87 7.85
N THR A 58 -16.40 2.15 7.46
CA THR A 58 -15.29 1.79 8.36
C THR A 58 -14.43 3.00 8.71
N PHE A 59 -14.32 3.98 7.80
CA PHE A 59 -13.59 5.22 8.05
C PHE A 59 -14.50 6.25 8.70
N GLU A 60 -14.09 6.73 9.88
CA GLU A 60 -14.81 7.76 10.62
C GLU A 60 -14.27 9.14 10.23
N ASP A 61 -15.16 10.06 9.83
CA ASP A 61 -14.78 11.41 9.37
C ASP A 61 -14.09 12.26 10.44
N SER A 62 -14.38 12.01 11.72
CA SER A 62 -13.79 12.72 12.86
C SER A 62 -12.41 12.20 13.28
N LYS A 63 -11.97 11.07 12.71
CA LYS A 63 -10.72 10.40 13.06
C LYS A 63 -9.75 10.38 11.88
N ASN A 64 -8.47 10.26 12.20
CA ASN A 64 -7.48 9.78 11.26
C ASN A 64 -7.66 8.26 11.12
N ASN A 65 -7.77 7.76 9.89
CA ASN A 65 -8.01 6.34 9.60
C ASN A 65 -6.81 5.76 8.86
N TRP A 66 -6.11 4.81 9.46
CA TRP A 66 -5.00 4.12 8.80
C TRP A 66 -5.32 2.64 8.63
N LEU A 67 -5.60 2.24 7.38
CA LEU A 67 -5.81 0.85 7.00
C LEU A 67 -4.48 0.23 6.53
N ILE A 68 -3.98 -0.72 7.29
CA ILE A 68 -2.77 -1.48 6.96
C ILE A 68 -3.21 -2.76 6.26
N THR A 69 -2.78 -2.93 5.01
CA THR A 69 -3.07 -4.09 4.18
C THR A 69 -1.78 -4.84 3.89
N LYS A 70 -1.67 -6.07 4.40
CA LYS A 70 -0.53 -6.97 4.17
C LYS A 70 -0.97 -8.13 3.27
N GLY A 71 -0.07 -8.59 2.41
CA GLY A 71 -0.33 -9.66 1.44
C GLY A 71 -1.12 -9.14 0.23
N LEU A 72 -0.45 -9.09 -0.92
CA LEU A 72 -1.05 -8.61 -2.17
C LEU A 72 -1.66 -9.70 -3.04
N SER A 73 -1.59 -10.96 -2.59
CA SER A 73 -1.97 -12.12 -3.39
C SER A 73 -3.48 -12.28 -3.60
N ASP A 74 -4.31 -11.63 -2.78
CA ASP A 74 -5.76 -11.55 -2.98
C ASP A 74 -6.11 -10.39 -3.92
N GLU A 75 -6.01 -10.64 -5.22
CA GLU A 75 -6.26 -9.67 -6.29
C GLU A 75 -7.66 -9.04 -6.21
N GLY A 76 -8.66 -9.85 -5.84
CA GLY A 76 -10.05 -9.42 -5.75
C GLY A 76 -10.24 -8.39 -4.65
N PHE A 77 -9.70 -8.68 -3.47
CA PHE A 77 -9.72 -7.79 -2.32
C PHE A 77 -8.93 -6.50 -2.58
N ILE A 78 -7.68 -6.59 -3.06
CA ILE A 78 -6.85 -5.42 -3.34
C ILE A 78 -7.52 -4.53 -4.41
N ASN A 79 -8.04 -5.12 -5.48
CA ASN A 79 -8.75 -4.37 -6.51
C ASN A 79 -10.03 -3.72 -5.93
N LYS A 80 -10.79 -4.39 -5.05
CA LYS A 80 -11.96 -3.79 -4.38
C LYS A 80 -11.57 -2.54 -3.57
N ILE A 81 -10.53 -2.61 -2.75
CA ILE A 81 -10.03 -1.47 -1.96
C ILE A 81 -9.58 -0.34 -2.88
N CYS A 82 -8.71 -0.62 -3.84
CA CYS A 82 -8.15 0.41 -4.70
C CYS A 82 -9.22 1.12 -5.54
N ARG A 83 -10.24 0.38 -6.00
CA ARG A 83 -11.36 0.96 -6.75
C ARG A 83 -12.28 1.81 -5.88
N SER A 84 -12.54 1.41 -4.63
CA SER A 84 -13.42 2.18 -3.73
C SER A 84 -12.86 3.56 -3.39
N ILE A 85 -11.53 3.71 -3.39
CA ILE A 85 -10.84 4.99 -3.19
C ILE A 85 -10.50 5.73 -4.49
N GLY A 86 -10.98 5.24 -5.64
CA GLY A 86 -10.85 5.91 -6.94
C GLY A 86 -9.53 5.70 -7.69
N LEU A 87 -8.71 4.70 -7.35
CA LEU A 87 -7.52 4.38 -8.14
C LEU A 87 -7.89 3.75 -9.48
N HIS A 88 -7.15 4.12 -10.53
CA HIS A 88 -7.35 3.54 -11.86
C HIS A 88 -6.70 2.17 -11.98
N GLY A 89 -7.24 1.35 -12.89
CA GLY A 89 -6.75 -0.01 -13.10
C GLY A 89 -5.31 -0.12 -13.59
N PHE A 90 -4.68 0.96 -14.06
CA PHE A 90 -3.25 0.98 -14.38
C PHE A 90 -2.40 1.01 -13.09
N ASP A 91 -2.77 1.84 -12.11
CA ASP A 91 -2.08 1.93 -10.82
C ASP A 91 -2.20 0.66 -9.99
N ILE A 92 -3.37 0.00 -10.07
CA ILE A 92 -3.59 -1.31 -9.42
C ILE A 92 -2.71 -2.38 -10.06
N ARG A 93 -2.49 -2.32 -11.38
CA ARG A 93 -1.58 -3.25 -12.07
C ARG A 93 -0.13 -3.02 -11.66
N ASP A 94 0.28 -1.76 -11.56
CA ASP A 94 1.62 -1.38 -11.09
C ASP A 94 1.86 -1.86 -9.64
N LEU A 95 0.82 -1.87 -8.81
CA LEU A 95 0.87 -2.43 -7.46
C LEU A 95 1.05 -3.96 -7.47
N LEU A 96 0.31 -4.67 -8.33
CA LEU A 96 0.24 -6.13 -8.33
C LEU A 96 1.29 -6.84 -9.21
N THR A 97 2.00 -6.11 -10.07
CA THR A 97 3.06 -6.72 -10.90
C THR A 97 4.27 -7.17 -10.07
N ASP A 98 5.02 -8.14 -10.57
CA ASP A 98 6.36 -8.54 -10.12
C ASP A 98 7.46 -7.56 -10.53
N GLN A 99 7.18 -6.59 -11.40
CA GLN A 99 8.14 -5.59 -11.79
C GLN A 99 8.44 -4.62 -10.65
N GLN A 100 9.68 -4.16 -10.60
CA GLN A 100 10.11 -3.05 -9.75
C GLN A 100 9.50 -1.76 -10.30
N VAL A 101 8.44 -1.29 -9.65
CA VAL A 101 7.77 -0.03 -10.00
C VAL A 101 7.90 0.92 -8.83
N VAL A 102 8.48 2.10 -9.10
CA VAL A 102 8.44 3.25 -8.19
C VAL A 102 7.59 4.31 -8.86
N LYS A 103 6.55 4.77 -8.17
CA LYS A 103 5.52 5.62 -8.77
C LYS A 103 4.99 6.62 -7.76
N VAL A 104 4.67 7.81 -8.25
CA VAL A 104 3.81 8.78 -7.58
C VAL A 104 2.72 9.20 -8.55
N ALA A 105 1.46 9.01 -8.17
CA ALA A 105 0.28 9.39 -8.93
C ALA A 105 -0.64 10.24 -8.06
N ILE A 106 -1.11 11.37 -8.57
CA ILE A 106 -1.91 12.32 -7.80
C ILE A 106 -3.20 12.57 -8.54
N TYR A 107 -4.29 12.29 -7.86
CA TYR A 107 -5.65 12.53 -8.31
C TYR A 107 -6.29 13.61 -7.45
N LYS A 108 -7.54 13.95 -7.79
CA LYS A 108 -8.30 14.97 -7.07
C LYS A 108 -8.48 14.64 -5.58
N GLU A 109 -8.76 13.38 -5.26
CA GLU A 109 -9.13 12.95 -3.89
C GLU A 109 -8.11 11.99 -3.25
N VAL A 110 -7.13 11.48 -4.01
CA VAL A 110 -6.13 10.52 -3.51
C VAL A 110 -4.75 10.77 -4.12
N ALA A 111 -3.69 10.69 -3.31
CA ALA A 111 -2.32 10.53 -3.77
C ALA A 111 -1.89 9.08 -3.55
N PHE A 112 -1.30 8.49 -4.56
CA PHE A 112 -0.85 7.10 -4.56
C PHE A 112 0.65 7.03 -4.81
N VAL A 113 1.35 6.28 -3.97
CA VAL A 113 2.80 6.13 -4.01
C VAL A 113 3.13 4.65 -3.97
N ILE A 114 4.01 4.18 -4.87
CA ILE A 114 4.64 2.86 -4.79
C ILE A 114 6.14 3.09 -4.59
N VAL A 115 6.72 2.44 -3.59
CA VAL A 115 8.14 2.48 -3.25
C VAL A 115 8.66 1.09 -2.92
N SER A 116 9.97 0.91 -3.07
CA SER A 116 10.68 -0.28 -2.63
C SER A 116 11.32 -0.02 -1.27
N GLY A 117 10.98 -0.84 -0.28
CA GLY A 117 11.76 -1.01 0.94
C GLY A 117 12.83 -2.09 0.73
N PHE A 118 13.90 -2.02 1.52
CA PHE A 118 14.96 -3.02 1.48
C PHE A 118 15.30 -3.48 2.89
N ARG A 119 15.49 -4.77 3.07
CA ARG A 119 15.94 -5.37 4.33
C ARG A 119 17.15 -6.26 4.07
N LEU A 120 18.08 -6.31 5.01
CA LEU A 120 19.15 -7.29 4.98
C LEU A 120 18.65 -8.61 5.58
N THR A 121 18.83 -9.71 4.86
CA THR A 121 18.54 -11.06 5.37
C THR A 121 19.67 -11.56 6.27
N ASP A 122 19.43 -12.64 7.01
CA ASP A 122 20.45 -13.32 7.83
C ASP A 122 21.68 -13.78 7.02
N LYS A 123 21.54 -13.88 5.70
CA LYS A 123 22.62 -14.25 4.77
C LYS A 123 23.36 -13.04 4.20
N SER A 124 23.11 -11.83 4.71
CA SER A 124 23.63 -10.57 4.18
C SER A 124 23.21 -10.29 2.73
N GLU A 125 22.06 -10.82 2.33
CA GLU A 125 21.45 -10.53 1.02
C GLU A 125 20.41 -9.43 1.17
N LEU A 126 20.27 -8.59 0.16
CA LEU A 126 19.31 -7.50 0.16
C LEU A 126 17.97 -8.02 -0.37
N ASP A 127 16.98 -8.06 0.51
CA ASP A 127 15.60 -8.45 0.21
C ASP A 127 14.76 -7.21 -0.04
N GLU A 128 14.11 -7.15 -1.20
CA GLU A 128 13.21 -6.07 -1.56
C GLU A 128 11.81 -6.33 -1.03
N ILE A 129 11.16 -5.27 -0.56
CA ILE A 129 9.79 -5.28 -0.06
C ILE A 129 9.03 -4.20 -0.83
N LYS A 130 8.04 -4.60 -1.61
CA LYS A 130 7.14 -3.65 -2.26
C LYS A 130 6.18 -3.04 -1.22
N LEU A 131 6.17 -1.71 -1.16
CA LEU A 131 5.27 -0.91 -0.35
C LEU A 131 4.50 0.06 -1.21
N ALA A 132 3.24 0.27 -0.90
CA ALA A 132 2.47 1.35 -1.49
C ALA A 132 1.59 2.06 -0.46
N PHE A 133 1.27 3.31 -0.74
CA PHE A 133 0.50 4.18 0.12
C PHE A 133 -0.55 4.91 -0.70
N ALA A 134 -1.81 4.86 -0.28
CA ALA A 134 -2.88 5.68 -0.80
C ALA A 134 -3.34 6.66 0.30
N LEU A 135 -3.06 7.94 0.11
CA LEU A 135 -3.37 9.02 1.05
C LEU A 135 -4.56 9.83 0.54
N GLY A 136 -5.62 9.91 1.34
CA GLY A 136 -6.84 10.68 1.05
C GLY A 136 -7.09 11.84 2.01
N ARG A 137 -8.36 12.19 2.21
CA ARG A 137 -8.78 13.36 3.02
C ARG A 137 -8.57 13.18 4.53
N ASN A 138 -8.80 11.98 5.04
CA ASN A 138 -8.69 11.60 6.46
C ASN A 138 -8.22 10.13 6.61
N TYR A 139 -7.70 9.54 5.54
CA TYR A 139 -7.28 8.15 5.54
C TYR A 139 -5.93 7.93 4.86
N LEU A 140 -5.22 6.93 5.35
CA LEU A 140 -4.03 6.34 4.75
C LEU A 140 -4.30 4.86 4.56
N ILE A 141 -4.03 4.32 3.38
CA ILE A 141 -4.01 2.88 3.16
C ILE A 141 -2.59 2.49 2.81
N SER A 142 -1.96 1.66 3.63
CA SER A 142 -0.68 1.04 3.28
C SER A 142 -0.90 -0.35 2.72
N PHE A 143 -0.11 -0.68 1.71
CA PHE A 143 -0.08 -1.97 1.03
C PHE A 143 1.33 -2.53 1.15
N GLN A 144 1.44 -3.77 1.57
CA GLN A 144 2.71 -4.47 1.76
C GLN A 144 2.61 -5.86 1.16
N GLU A 145 3.62 -6.26 0.40
CA GLU A 145 3.63 -7.56 -0.27
C GLU A 145 3.80 -8.75 0.69
N ASN A 146 4.58 -8.57 1.75
CA ASN A 146 4.87 -9.62 2.74
C ASN A 146 4.20 -9.33 4.10
N GLU A 147 4.46 -10.20 5.09
CA GLU A 147 3.86 -10.12 6.43
C GLU A 147 4.69 -9.35 7.47
N ASP A 148 5.89 -8.89 7.08
CA ASP A 148 6.86 -8.26 7.98
C ASP A 148 6.24 -7.14 8.86
N PRO A 149 6.67 -7.00 10.11
CA PRO A 149 6.14 -6.01 11.05
C PRO A 149 6.75 -4.60 10.87
N ILE A 150 6.82 -4.07 9.64
CA ILE A 150 7.51 -2.80 9.34
C ILE A 150 6.86 -1.57 9.98
N PHE A 151 5.58 -1.67 10.36
CA PHE A 151 4.76 -0.56 10.85
C PHE A 151 4.59 -0.55 12.38
N GLU A 152 5.17 -1.51 13.11
CA GLU A 152 4.93 -1.65 14.56
C GLU A 152 5.39 -0.44 15.36
N GLU A 153 6.54 0.17 15.03
CA GLU A 153 7.02 1.38 15.71
C GLU A 153 6.08 2.58 15.50
N VAL A 154 5.50 2.72 14.30
CA VAL A 154 4.52 3.77 13.99
C VAL A 154 3.22 3.52 14.76
N LYS A 155 2.73 2.27 14.78
CA LYS A 155 1.56 1.89 15.57
C LYS A 155 1.78 2.15 17.06
N LYS A 156 2.95 1.83 17.59
CA LYS A 156 3.34 2.09 18.98
C LYS A 156 3.38 3.59 19.27
N ALA A 157 4.01 4.37 18.40
CA ALA A 157 4.05 5.83 18.54
C ALA A 157 2.63 6.43 18.53
N ILE A 158 1.73 5.91 17.70
CA ILE A 158 0.31 6.28 17.73
C ILE A 158 -0.31 5.86 19.06
N SER A 159 -0.19 4.59 19.50
CA SER A 159 -0.85 4.12 20.72
C SER A 159 -0.36 4.81 22.00
N GLU A 160 0.92 5.17 22.05
CA GLU A 160 1.57 5.80 23.21
C GLU A 160 1.63 7.34 23.10
N ASN A 161 1.03 7.93 22.05
CA ASN A 161 1.03 9.37 21.78
C ASN A 161 2.45 9.99 21.75
N MET A 162 3.37 9.33 21.06
CA MET A 162 4.75 9.78 20.92
C MET A 162 4.95 10.62 19.65
N LEU A 163 6.06 11.37 19.62
CA LEU A 163 6.56 12.06 18.41
C LEU A 163 5.57 13.02 17.73
N GLN A 164 4.54 13.48 18.45
CA GLN A 164 3.49 14.36 17.90
C GLN A 164 2.77 13.76 16.69
N VAL A 165 2.70 12.41 16.59
CA VAL A 165 2.06 11.74 15.45
C VAL A 165 0.56 12.03 15.43
N ARG A 166 -0.10 12.04 16.60
CA ARG A 166 -1.55 12.27 16.70
C ARG A 166 -1.98 13.70 16.41
N SER A 167 -1.11 14.69 16.65
CA SER A 167 -1.42 16.10 16.41
C SER A 167 -1.36 16.49 14.92
N LYS A 168 -0.89 15.59 14.05
CA LYS A 168 -0.89 15.78 12.60
C LYS A 168 -2.07 15.03 11.96
N PRO A 169 -2.97 15.72 11.24
CA PRO A 169 -4.04 15.06 10.52
C PRO A 169 -3.50 14.31 9.30
N ILE A 170 -4.03 13.12 9.03
CA ILE A 170 -3.83 12.42 7.77
C ILE A 170 -4.66 13.13 6.71
N ARG A 171 -4.08 14.13 6.03
CA ARG A 171 -4.77 14.75 4.89
C ARG A 171 -3.83 15.10 3.76
N LEU A 172 -4.34 14.97 2.55
CA LEU A 172 -3.81 15.69 1.40
C LEU A 172 -3.90 17.20 1.64
N GLN A 173 -2.77 17.84 1.89
CA GLN A 173 -2.70 19.29 1.86
C GLN A 173 -2.46 19.72 0.41
N ALA A 174 -3.35 20.55 -0.14
CA ALA A 174 -3.03 21.28 -1.35
C ALA A 174 -1.73 22.07 -1.11
N PRO A 175 -0.72 22.00 -2.00
CA PRO A 175 0.50 22.74 -1.80
C PRO A 175 0.17 24.23 -1.65
N LYS A 176 0.59 24.85 -0.55
CA LYS A 176 0.40 26.30 -0.31
C LYS A 176 1.01 27.17 -1.41
N TYR A 177 1.87 26.60 -2.26
CA TYR A 177 2.57 27.25 -3.38
C TYR A 177 2.01 26.90 -4.77
N ALA A 178 0.84 26.26 -4.86
CA ALA A 178 0.25 25.86 -6.14
C ALA A 178 -0.12 27.03 -7.08
N ALA A 179 0.05 28.29 -6.66
CA ALA A 179 -0.07 29.45 -7.54
C ALA A 179 1.19 29.73 -8.40
N GLN A 180 2.33 29.04 -8.20
CA GLN A 180 3.57 29.44 -8.89
C GLN A 180 4.54 28.35 -9.37
N SER A 181 4.20 27.07 -9.27
CA SER A 181 5.07 26.04 -9.84
C SER A 181 4.31 24.80 -10.26
N ARG A 182 4.41 24.44 -11.55
CA ARG A 182 3.73 23.31 -12.18
C ARG A 182 4.27 21.93 -11.79
N HIS A 183 5.34 21.82 -11.01
CA HIS A 183 5.92 20.53 -10.68
C HIS A 183 6.53 20.57 -9.29
N LYS A 184 5.81 20.02 -8.30
CA LYS A 184 6.33 19.30 -7.11
C LYS A 184 5.19 19.10 -6.13
N ALA A 185 4.71 17.86 -6.04
CA ALA A 185 3.98 17.40 -4.88
C ALA A 185 4.97 16.65 -3.99
N LEU A 186 5.09 17.10 -2.75
CA LEU A 186 5.84 16.45 -1.70
C LEU A 186 4.84 15.63 -0.89
N VAL A 187 4.94 14.30 -0.94
CA VAL A 187 4.22 13.42 0.00
C VAL A 187 5.09 13.37 1.25
N VAL A 188 4.62 13.99 2.33
CA VAL A 188 5.22 13.83 3.65
C VAL A 188 4.40 12.76 4.36
N ILE A 189 5.00 11.59 4.57
CA ILE A 189 4.48 10.54 5.47
C ILE A 189 4.96 10.87 6.88
#